data_AF-A0A9D1E6Z0-F1
#
_entry.id   AF-A0A9D1E6Z0-F1
#
_cell.length_a   1.000
_cell.length_b   1.000
_cell.length_c   1.000
_cell.angle_alpha   90.00
_cell.angle_beta   90.00
_cell.angle_gamma   90.00
#
_symmetry.space_group_name_H-M   'P 1'
#
loop_
_entity.id
_entity.type
_entity.pdbx_description
1 polymer ?
#
loop_
_entity_poly.entity_id
_entity_poly.type
_entity_poly.pdbx_seq_one_letter_code
_entity_poly.pdbx_strand_id
1 'polypeptide(L)'
;MKYRDEQKLILNVKDNLTFGSTIGEAITYLVKQFSWNRSTLRPTANFFTDIDGFNDVVFLRKFKITDESISAEKFYGGKAEVINILDSNFSVHTELFLTQNAVQKWLLDLNQRPRLLFLLKKNKISGEKNFRFEGVFQIDKTSTDTVRVYKKIAVVYSRKVPFAYKRINL
;
A
#
# COMPACT_ATOMS: atom_id res chain seq x y z
N MET A 1 2.60 35.12 -15.86
CA MET A 1 3.48 33.98 -15.52
C MET A 1 2.78 32.73 -16.03
N LYS A 2 3.31 32.10 -17.08
CA LYS A 2 2.69 30.91 -17.69
C LYS A 2 3.06 29.69 -16.85
N TYR A 3 2.05 29.05 -16.27
CA TYR A 3 2.17 27.76 -15.60
C TYR A 3 2.74 26.76 -16.61
N ARG A 4 3.90 26.15 -16.33
CA ARG A 4 4.20 24.84 -16.93
C ARG A 4 3.33 23.87 -16.15
N ASP A 5 2.47 23.14 -16.85
CA ASP A 5 1.64 22.09 -16.28
C ASP A 5 2.53 21.13 -15.48
N GLU A 6 2.53 21.30 -14.15
CA GLU A 6 3.19 20.41 -13.22
C GLU A 6 2.50 19.06 -13.38
N GLN A 7 3.19 18.09 -13.96
CA GLN A 7 2.69 16.72 -14.08
C GLN A 7 2.52 16.14 -12.67
N LYS A 8 1.32 16.32 -12.11
CA LYS A 8 0.90 15.62 -10.90
C LYS A 8 0.71 14.18 -11.29
N LEU A 9 1.57 13.28 -10.82
CA LEU A 9 1.33 11.85 -10.96
C LEU A 9 -0.06 11.56 -10.37
N ILE A 10 -0.94 10.98 -11.17
CA ILE A 10 -2.22 10.45 -10.71
C ILE A 10 -2.07 8.94 -10.72
N LEU A 11 -2.33 8.30 -9.58
CA LEU A 11 -2.40 6.84 -9.54
C LEU A 11 -3.82 6.44 -9.89
N ASN A 12 -4.00 5.79 -11.03
CA ASN A 12 -5.27 5.19 -11.41
C ASN A 12 -5.03 3.70 -11.69
N VAL A 13 -5.86 2.84 -11.11
CA VAL A 13 -5.76 1.39 -11.30
C VAL A 13 -5.84 1.01 -12.79
N LYS A 14 -6.59 1.77 -13.60
CA LYS A 14 -6.76 1.53 -15.04
C LYS A 14 -5.51 1.80 -15.86
N ASP A 15 -4.62 2.68 -15.38
CA ASP A 15 -3.43 3.11 -16.12
C ASP A 15 -2.31 2.05 -16.07
N ASN A 16 -2.48 1.01 -15.23
CA ASN A 16 -1.51 -0.08 -15.07
C ASN A 16 -0.07 0.40 -14.80
N LEU A 17 0.08 1.54 -14.13
CA LEU A 17 1.40 2.07 -13.77
C LEU A 17 2.13 1.11 -12.84
N THR A 18 3.41 0.87 -13.14
CA THR A 18 4.28 -0.01 -12.37
C THR A 18 5.48 0.73 -11.80
N PHE A 19 5.90 0.37 -10.59
CA PHE A 19 6.89 1.09 -9.80
C PHE A 19 7.91 0.13 -9.22
N GLY A 20 9.11 0.08 -9.79
CA GLY A 20 10.28 -0.62 -9.22
C GLY A 20 10.08 -2.12 -8.97
N SER A 21 11.19 -2.83 -8.91
CA SER A 21 11.20 -4.26 -8.57
C SER A 21 11.30 -4.49 -7.05
N THR A 22 11.79 -3.50 -6.33
CA THR A 22 11.93 -3.51 -4.87
C THR A 22 11.01 -2.48 -4.20
N ILE A 23 10.69 -2.72 -2.93
CA ILE A 23 9.90 -1.79 -2.12
C ILE A 23 10.63 -0.45 -1.99
N GLY A 24 11.97 -0.48 -1.87
CA GLY A 24 12.82 0.71 -1.77
C GLY A 24 12.77 1.57 -3.03
N GLU A 25 12.82 0.97 -4.21
CA GLU A 25 12.67 1.67 -5.49
C GLU A 25 11.28 2.30 -5.62
N ALA A 26 10.24 1.50 -5.37
CA ALA A 26 8.86 1.94 -5.49
C ALA A 26 8.56 3.13 -4.56
N ILE A 27 8.92 3.02 -3.27
CA ILE A 27 8.66 4.10 -2.30
C ILE A 27 9.49 5.34 -2.60
N THR A 28 10.76 5.19 -3.02
CA THR A 28 11.61 6.33 -3.39
C THR A 28 11.01 7.10 -4.56
N TYR A 29 10.54 6.40 -5.58
CA TYR A 29 9.88 7.02 -6.72
C TYR A 29 8.60 7.75 -6.30
N LEU A 30 7.70 7.09 -5.56
CA LEU A 30 6.44 7.69 -5.14
C LEU A 30 6.63 8.90 -4.22
N VAL A 31 7.57 8.82 -3.27
CA VAL A 31 7.90 9.93 -2.38
C VAL A 31 8.35 11.15 -3.18
N LYS A 32 9.18 10.95 -4.20
CA LYS A 32 9.61 12.02 -5.11
C LYS A 32 8.43 12.62 -5.88
N GLN A 33 7.58 11.78 -6.48
CA GLN A 33 6.46 12.25 -7.33
C GLN A 33 5.36 12.96 -6.54
N PHE A 34 5.10 12.54 -5.31
CA PHE A 34 4.05 13.11 -4.47
C PHE A 34 4.55 14.10 -3.41
N SER A 35 5.86 14.35 -3.35
CA SER A 35 6.51 15.15 -2.30
C SER A 35 6.06 14.71 -0.90
N TRP A 36 6.03 13.39 -0.68
CA TRP A 36 5.62 12.79 0.58
C TRP A 36 6.72 12.91 1.64
N ASN A 37 6.31 12.90 2.91
CA ASN A 37 7.28 12.75 4.00
C ASN A 37 7.39 11.27 4.34
N ARG A 38 8.59 10.70 4.23
CA ARG A 38 8.76 9.27 4.49
C ARG A 38 8.83 9.03 5.99
N SER A 39 7.75 8.50 6.50
CA SER A 39 7.59 7.96 7.83
C SER A 39 8.12 6.51 7.95
N THR A 40 8.18 6.01 9.18
CA THR A 40 8.91 4.78 9.55
C THR A 40 8.38 3.50 8.86
N LEU A 41 9.28 2.51 8.69
CA LEU A 41 8.99 1.18 8.16
C LEU A 41 8.66 0.20 9.30
N ARG A 42 7.68 -0.68 9.11
CA ARG A 42 7.22 -1.67 10.13
C ARG A 42 7.74 -3.11 9.92
N PRO A 43 7.55 -4.03 10.89
CA PRO A 43 8.24 -5.34 10.97
C PRO A 43 8.15 -6.29 9.76
N THR A 44 7.22 -6.11 8.81
CA THR A 44 7.19 -6.89 7.55
C THR A 44 7.93 -6.22 6.37
N ALA A 45 8.65 -5.12 6.64
CA ALA A 45 9.45 -4.34 5.68
C ALA A 45 8.68 -3.80 4.46
N ASN A 46 7.34 -3.80 4.51
CA ASN A 46 6.49 -3.49 3.38
C ASN A 46 5.29 -2.60 3.69
N PHE A 47 5.34 -1.94 4.85
CA PHE A 47 4.31 -1.05 5.36
C PHE A 47 4.95 0.24 5.88
N PHE A 48 4.47 1.38 5.39
CA PHE A 48 4.89 2.73 5.76
C PHE A 48 3.66 3.50 6.25
N THR A 49 3.76 4.19 7.38
CA THR A 49 2.58 4.79 8.04
C THR A 49 2.65 6.30 8.07
N ASP A 50 1.61 7.05 7.72
CA ASP A 50 1.67 8.52 7.73
C ASP A 50 2.57 9.13 6.63
N ILE A 51 2.46 8.62 5.39
CA ILE A 51 3.33 9.04 4.27
C ILE A 51 3.07 10.51 3.85
N ASP A 52 1.90 11.05 4.16
CA ASP A 52 1.49 12.39 3.76
C ASP A 52 0.71 13.16 4.83
N GLY A 53 0.74 12.69 6.08
CA GLY A 53 -0.07 13.21 7.18
C GLY A 53 -1.39 12.45 7.40
N PHE A 54 -1.83 11.67 6.41
CA PHE A 54 -3.21 11.15 6.37
C PHE A 54 -3.34 9.71 5.86
N ASN A 55 -2.40 9.22 5.06
CA ASN A 55 -2.46 7.92 4.42
C ASN A 55 -1.29 7.02 4.82
N ASP A 56 -1.56 5.72 4.82
CA ASP A 56 -0.51 4.69 4.89
C ASP A 56 -0.22 4.10 3.48
N VAL A 57 0.93 3.46 3.32
CA VAL A 57 1.31 2.77 2.09
C VAL A 57 1.68 1.31 2.39
N VAL A 58 1.08 0.39 1.64
CA VAL A 58 1.30 -1.06 1.77
C VAL A 58 1.81 -1.65 0.46
N PHE A 59 2.90 -2.40 0.52
CA PHE A 59 3.48 -3.12 -0.62
C PHE A 59 3.41 -4.64 -0.42
N LEU A 60 2.54 -5.37 -1.10
CA LEU A 60 2.46 -6.81 -0.94
C LEU A 60 3.32 -7.55 -1.96
N ARG A 61 4.36 -8.26 -1.48
CA ARG A 61 5.18 -9.18 -2.29
C ARG A 61 4.59 -10.58 -2.39
N LYS A 62 3.90 -11.01 -1.34
CA LYS A 62 3.28 -12.33 -1.21
C LYS A 62 1.87 -12.13 -0.68
N PHE A 63 0.89 -12.54 -1.48
CA PHE A 63 -0.52 -12.52 -1.13
C PHE A 63 -1.20 -13.71 -1.77
N LYS A 64 -2.36 -14.04 -1.23
CA LYS A 64 -3.29 -15.01 -1.79
C LYS A 64 -4.45 -14.28 -2.45
N ILE A 65 -4.93 -14.84 -3.55
CA ILE A 65 -6.26 -14.51 -4.08
C ILE A 65 -7.13 -15.70 -3.70
N THR A 66 -8.27 -15.46 -3.06
CA THR A 66 -9.15 -16.55 -2.60
C THR A 66 -10.51 -16.47 -3.24
N ASP A 67 -10.93 -17.66 -3.66
CA ASP A 67 -12.28 -18.21 -3.46
C ASP A 67 -12.20 -19.55 -2.65
N GLU A 68 -11.06 -19.87 -1.98
CA GLU A 68 -10.75 -21.20 -1.38
C GLU A 68 -10.07 -21.12 0.01
N SER A 69 -10.14 -22.23 0.79
CA SER A 69 -9.61 -22.35 2.17
C SER A 69 -8.08 -22.31 2.27
N ILE A 70 -7.55 -21.77 3.38
CA ILE A 70 -6.12 -21.41 3.54
C ILE A 70 -5.41 -22.33 4.52
N SER A 71 -4.26 -22.90 4.11
CA SER A 71 -3.22 -23.43 5.00
C SER A 71 -2.00 -22.51 4.98
N ALA A 72 -1.72 -21.87 6.13
CA ALA A 72 -0.61 -20.93 6.34
C ALA A 72 0.77 -21.55 6.05
N GLU A 73 0.93 -22.80 6.47
CA GLU A 73 2.19 -23.54 6.47
C GLU A 73 2.71 -23.79 5.06
N LYS A 74 1.83 -24.24 4.15
CA LYS A 74 2.18 -24.53 2.75
C LYS A 74 2.62 -23.30 1.95
N PHE A 75 2.12 -22.11 2.28
CA PHE A 75 2.31 -20.93 1.43
C PHE A 75 3.38 -19.94 1.91
N TYR A 76 3.61 -19.89 3.22
CA TYR A 76 4.58 -18.98 3.81
C TYR A 76 5.79 -19.68 4.43
N GLY A 77 5.87 -21.02 4.35
CA GLY A 77 7.02 -21.79 4.83
C GLY A 77 7.22 -21.70 6.33
N GLY A 78 6.13 -21.61 7.10
CA GLY A 78 6.14 -21.61 8.58
C GLY A 78 6.67 -20.34 9.26
N LYS A 79 7.10 -19.31 8.51
CA LYS A 79 7.72 -18.08 9.07
C LYS A 79 6.90 -16.80 8.90
N ALA A 80 5.68 -16.87 8.34
CA ALA A 80 4.84 -15.68 8.26
C ALA A 80 4.28 -15.31 9.62
N GLU A 81 4.35 -14.03 9.95
CA GLU A 81 3.60 -13.46 11.07
C GLU A 81 2.20 -12.99 10.64
N VAL A 82 2.02 -12.70 9.34
CA VAL A 82 0.78 -12.20 8.72
C VAL A 82 0.56 -12.83 7.35
N ILE A 83 -0.65 -13.30 7.08
CA ILE A 83 -1.11 -13.76 5.76
C ILE A 83 -1.91 -12.63 5.11
N ASN A 84 -1.54 -12.29 3.89
CA ASN A 84 -2.25 -11.29 3.10
C ASN A 84 -3.13 -11.99 2.07
N ILE A 85 -4.38 -11.61 2.05
CA ILE A 85 -5.46 -12.29 1.34
C ILE A 85 -6.22 -11.21 0.54
N LEU A 86 -6.50 -11.45 -0.73
CA LEU A 86 -7.30 -10.59 -1.59
C LEU A 86 -8.45 -11.42 -2.16
N ASP A 87 -9.60 -10.79 -2.38
CA ASP A 87 -10.65 -11.38 -3.21
C ASP A 87 -10.25 -11.35 -4.70
N SER A 88 -10.95 -12.13 -5.53
CA SER A 88 -10.72 -12.22 -6.98
C SER A 88 -10.84 -10.88 -7.71
N ASN A 89 -11.65 -9.95 -7.18
CA ASN A 89 -11.83 -8.61 -7.74
C ASN A 89 -10.88 -7.55 -7.17
N PHE A 90 -9.97 -7.93 -6.27
CA PHE A 90 -9.10 -7.02 -5.54
C PHE A 90 -9.87 -5.88 -4.84
N SER A 91 -11.13 -6.10 -4.46
CA SER A 91 -11.98 -5.15 -3.74
C SER A 91 -11.83 -5.24 -2.22
N VAL A 92 -11.34 -6.37 -1.71
CA VAL A 92 -11.11 -6.63 -0.30
C VAL A 92 -9.70 -7.15 -0.09
N HIS A 93 -8.98 -6.57 0.87
CA HIS A 93 -7.70 -7.06 1.38
C HIS A 93 -7.88 -7.47 2.84
N THR A 94 -7.52 -8.70 3.18
CA THR A 94 -7.53 -9.22 4.55
C THR A 94 -6.12 -9.54 5.01
N GLU A 95 -5.77 -9.07 6.21
CA GLU A 95 -4.56 -9.43 6.95
C GLU A 95 -4.95 -10.38 8.08
N LEU A 96 -4.49 -11.63 8.02
CA LEU A 96 -4.66 -12.62 9.08
C LEU A 96 -3.35 -12.75 9.86
N PHE A 97 -3.38 -12.37 11.14
CA PHE A 97 -2.23 -12.41 12.04
C PHE A 97 -2.12 -13.80 12.68
N LEU A 98 -0.94 -14.42 12.59
CA LEU A 98 -0.75 -15.82 13.03
C LEU A 98 -0.29 -15.94 14.49
N THR A 99 0.17 -14.86 15.12
CA THR A 99 0.66 -14.88 16.50
C THR A 99 0.21 -13.63 17.26
N GLN A 100 0.06 -13.75 18.59
CA GLN A 100 -0.19 -12.61 19.48
C GLN A 100 0.92 -11.55 19.39
N ASN A 101 2.18 -11.96 19.23
CA ASN A 101 3.29 -11.04 19.01
C ASN A 101 3.13 -10.25 17.70
N ALA A 102 2.61 -10.89 16.64
CA ALA A 102 2.27 -10.20 15.41
C ALA A 102 1.13 -9.22 15.63
N VAL A 103 0.11 -9.55 16.40
CA VAL A 103 -0.96 -8.60 16.75
C VAL A 103 -0.37 -7.39 17.50
N GLN A 104 0.44 -7.62 18.54
CA GLN A 104 1.05 -6.57 19.36
C GLN A 104 2.01 -5.64 18.60
N LYS A 105 2.85 -6.19 17.72
CA LYS A 105 3.72 -5.40 16.83
C LYS A 105 2.92 -4.47 15.90
N TRP A 106 1.66 -4.80 15.66
CA TRP A 106 0.78 -4.13 14.71
C TRP A 106 -0.37 -3.37 15.36
N LEU A 107 -0.51 -3.48 16.69
CA LEU A 107 -1.32 -2.64 17.57
C LEU A 107 -0.70 -1.24 17.61
N LEU A 108 -0.97 -0.48 16.56
CA LEU A 108 -0.78 0.95 16.52
C LEU A 108 -2.10 1.49 16.03
N ASP A 109 -2.58 2.47 16.78
CA ASP A 109 -3.75 3.31 16.55
C ASP A 109 -4.48 2.92 15.27
N LEU A 110 -5.62 2.24 15.42
CA LEU A 110 -6.61 2.00 14.37
C LEU A 110 -7.21 3.33 13.88
N ASN A 111 -6.40 4.39 13.82
CA ASN A 111 -6.66 5.56 13.01
C ASN A 111 -7.04 5.02 11.65
N GLN A 112 -8.31 5.23 11.35
CA GLN A 112 -9.06 4.79 10.19
C GLN A 112 -8.52 5.49 8.94
N ARG A 113 -7.21 5.51 8.76
CA ARG A 113 -6.53 6.16 7.66
C ARG A 113 -6.63 5.25 6.44
N PRO A 114 -7.01 5.82 5.29
CA PRO A 114 -6.93 5.08 4.05
C PRO A 114 -5.50 4.67 3.74
N ARG A 115 -5.36 3.53 3.06
CA ARG A 115 -4.08 2.94 2.70
C ARG A 115 -3.97 2.80 1.19
N LEU A 116 -2.83 3.18 0.66
CA LEU A 116 -2.49 2.97 -0.75
C LEU A 116 -1.90 1.57 -0.89
N LEU A 117 -2.61 0.68 -1.59
CA LEU A 117 -2.19 -0.70 -1.78
C LEU A 117 -1.45 -0.88 -3.10
N PHE A 118 -0.27 -1.49 -3.01
CA PHE A 118 0.55 -1.86 -4.15
C PHE A 118 0.87 -3.35 -4.13
N LEU A 119 0.72 -4.05 -5.26
CA LEU A 119 0.99 -5.48 -5.38
C LEU A 119 2.18 -5.74 -6.30
N LEU A 120 3.10 -6.61 -5.89
CA LEU A 120 4.16 -7.09 -6.77
C LEU A 120 3.55 -8.00 -7.84
N LYS A 121 3.54 -7.55 -9.10
CA LYS A 121 3.02 -8.31 -10.24
C LYS A 121 4.14 -8.64 -11.21
N LYS A 122 4.11 -9.88 -11.71
CA LYS A 122 5.01 -10.35 -12.76
C LYS A 122 4.39 -10.03 -14.12
N ASN A 123 5.10 -9.29 -14.96
CA ASN A 123 4.76 -9.15 -16.37
C ASN A 123 4.86 -10.53 -17.05
N LYS A 124 3.82 -10.94 -17.78
CA LYS A 124 3.77 -12.26 -18.42
C LYS A 124 4.76 -12.41 -19.59
N ILE A 125 5.12 -11.30 -20.24
CA ILE A 125 5.99 -11.26 -21.41
C ILE A 125 7.44 -11.09 -20.98
N SER A 126 7.76 -9.98 -20.28
CA SER A 126 9.15 -9.68 -19.89
C SER A 126 9.63 -10.50 -18.68
N GLY A 127 8.70 -11.07 -17.90
CA GLY A 127 9.02 -11.77 -16.66
C GLY A 127 9.42 -10.87 -15.51
N GLU A 128 9.54 -9.56 -15.74
CA GLU A 128 9.87 -8.55 -14.74
C GLU A 128 8.79 -8.47 -13.67
N LYS A 129 9.20 -8.24 -12.42
CA LYS A 129 8.29 -8.05 -11.29
C LYS A 129 8.32 -6.59 -10.89
N ASN A 130 7.17 -5.92 -10.93
CA ASN A 130 7.06 -4.54 -10.50
C ASN A 130 5.84 -4.33 -9.59
N PHE A 131 5.88 -3.34 -8.71
CA PHE A 131 4.72 -3.00 -7.90
C PHE A 131 3.68 -2.24 -8.71
N ARG A 132 2.43 -2.66 -8.65
CA ARG A 132 1.29 -1.99 -9.30
C ARG A 132 0.34 -1.45 -8.26
N PHE A 133 -0.17 -0.24 -8.45
CA PHE A 133 -1.23 0.34 -7.62
C PHE A 133 -2.56 -0.41 -7.82
N GLU A 134 -3.23 -0.77 -6.73
CA GLU A 134 -4.54 -1.47 -6.79
C GLU A 134 -5.70 -0.67 -6.20
N GLY A 135 -5.43 0.47 -5.58
CA GLY A 135 -6.46 1.37 -5.06
C GLY A 135 -6.16 1.89 -3.67
N VAL A 136 -7.13 2.64 -3.16
CA VAL A 136 -7.16 3.17 -1.80
C VAL A 136 -8.11 2.29 -0.98
N PHE A 137 -7.61 1.80 0.16
CA PHE A 137 -8.29 0.82 1.00
C PHE A 137 -8.50 1.38 2.41
N GLN A 138 -9.68 1.16 2.95
CA GLN A 138 -10.08 1.61 4.28
C GLN A 138 -10.35 0.40 5.17
N ILE A 139 -9.93 0.46 6.43
CA ILE A 139 -10.24 -0.63 7.37
C ILE A 139 -11.76 -0.74 7.59
N ASP A 140 -12.28 -1.95 7.53
CA ASP A 140 -13.68 -2.27 7.75
C ASP A 140 -13.97 -2.48 9.23
N LYS A 141 -15.18 -2.11 9.66
CA LYS A 141 -15.68 -2.26 11.03
C LYS A 141 -15.74 -3.72 11.52
N THR A 142 -15.75 -4.70 10.62
CA THR A 142 -15.71 -6.13 10.98
C THR A 142 -14.30 -6.61 11.37
N SER A 143 -13.29 -5.74 11.31
CA SER A 143 -11.93 -6.09 11.69
C SER A 143 -11.83 -6.41 13.17
N THR A 144 -11.06 -7.45 13.48
CA THR A 144 -10.65 -7.83 14.84
C THR A 144 -9.14 -7.67 14.98
N ASP A 145 -8.64 -7.94 16.19
CA ASP A 145 -7.20 -7.87 16.47
C ASP A 145 -6.38 -8.85 15.62
N THR A 146 -6.93 -10.04 15.35
CA THR A 146 -6.26 -11.11 14.59
C THR A 146 -6.63 -11.13 13.12
N VAL A 147 -7.70 -10.45 12.71
CA VAL A 147 -8.17 -10.40 11.32
C VAL A 147 -8.53 -8.97 10.97
N ARG A 148 -7.69 -8.31 10.16
CA ARG A 148 -8.00 -6.97 9.65
C ARG A 148 -8.49 -7.05 8.24
N VAL A 149 -9.65 -6.45 7.99
CA VAL A 149 -10.28 -6.42 6.67
C VAL A 149 -10.24 -4.99 6.17
N TYR A 150 -9.79 -4.78 4.95
CA TYR A 150 -9.76 -3.49 4.29
C TYR A 150 -10.59 -3.55 3.01
N LYS A 151 -11.50 -2.60 2.83
CA LYS A 151 -12.32 -2.47 1.62
C LYS A 151 -11.79 -1.36 0.74
N LYS A 152 -11.77 -1.60 -0.57
CA LYS A 152 -11.42 -0.57 -1.54
C LYS A 152 -12.47 0.52 -1.55
N ILE A 153 -12.05 1.76 -1.31
CA ILE A 153 -12.91 2.94 -1.32
C ILE A 153 -12.67 3.84 -2.53
N ALA A 154 -11.52 3.70 -3.20
CA ALA A 154 -11.23 4.44 -4.43
C ALA A 154 -10.27 3.68 -5.36
N VAL A 155 -10.43 3.91 -6.67
CA VAL A 155 -9.55 3.39 -7.75
C VAL A 155 -8.57 4.43 -8.27
N VAL A 156 -8.68 5.67 -7.80
CA VAL A 156 -7.81 6.79 -8.13
C VAL A 156 -7.27 7.39 -6.84
N TYR A 157 -5.97 7.70 -6.82
CA TYR A 157 -5.35 8.53 -5.82
C TYR A 157 -4.62 9.69 -6.50
N SER A 158 -4.88 10.90 -6.00
CA SER A 158 -4.19 12.11 -6.43
C SER A 158 -3.96 13.01 -5.22
N ARG A 159 -2.76 13.55 -5.07
CA ARG A 159 -2.48 14.57 -4.05
C ARG A 159 -2.51 15.95 -4.72
N LYS A 160 -3.36 16.86 -4.21
CA LYS A 160 -3.16 18.29 -4.48
C LYS A 160 -1.99 18.73 -3.61
N VAL A 161 -0.79 18.85 -4.20
CA VAL A 161 0.36 19.47 -3.52
C VAL A 161 -0.02 20.93 -3.20
N PRO A 162 -0.10 21.35 -1.93
CA PRO A 162 -0.19 22.76 -1.61
C PRO A 162 1.21 23.36 -1.77
N PHE A 163 1.44 24.12 -2.84
CA PHE A 163 2.68 24.89 -2.98
C PHE A 163 2.62 26.12 -2.07
N ALA A 164 3.39 26.12 -0.99
CA ALA A 164 3.67 27.31 -0.21
C ALA A 164 4.90 28.01 -0.80
N TYR A 165 4.72 29.11 -1.55
CA TYR A 165 5.83 30.03 -1.80
C TYR A 165 5.97 30.97 -0.60
N LYS A 166 7.07 30.82 0.15
CA LYS A 166 7.54 31.89 1.03
C LYS A 166 8.18 32.93 0.12
N ARG A 167 7.54 34.10 -0.05
CA ARG A 167 8.20 35.26 -0.69
C ARG A 167 9.46 35.56 0.11
N ILE A 168 10.63 35.32 -0.47
CA ILE A 168 11.84 36.00 -0.05
C ILE A 168 11.72 37.38 -0.69
N ASN A 169 11.45 38.40 0.13
CA ASN A 169 11.60 39.78 -0.33
C ASN A 169 13.10 40.00 -0.57
N LEU A 170 13.47 40.16 -1.85
CA LEU A 170 14.73 40.78 -2.25
C LEU A 170 14.52 42.28 -2.32
#